data_AF-A0A849BZ65-F1
#
_entry.id   AF-A0A849BZ65-F1
#
_cell.length_a   1.000
_cell.length_b   1.000
_cell.length_c   1.000
_cell.angle_alpha   90.00
_cell.angle_beta   90.00
_cell.angle_gamma   90.00
#
_symmetry.space_group_name_H-M   'P 1'
#
loop_
_entity.id
_entity.type
_entity.pdbx_description
1 polymer ?
#
loop_
_entity_poly.entity_id
_entity_poly.type
_entity_poly.pdbx_seq_one_letter_code
_entity_poly.pdbx_strand_id
1 'polypeptide(L)'
;MFILRKFAAAILFGAIAVLVATIPNSAVATADELLPCGDHDRGQTVMWDYGSYLECTDGKWFVRACAPGTTIREDASGNAFCS
;
A
#
# COMPACT_ATOMS: atom_id res chain seq x y z
N MET A 1 -13.69 -45.96 -4.16
CA MET A 1 -13.85 -44.49 -4.14
C MET A 1 -15.26 -44.20 -3.65
N PHE A 2 -15.45 -43.21 -2.77
CA PHE A 2 -16.59 -42.97 -1.85
C PHE A 2 -16.50 -43.63 -0.47
N ILE A 3 -15.81 -42.98 0.47
CA ILE A 3 -15.97 -43.22 1.91
C ILE A 3 -17.15 -42.35 2.37
N LEU A 4 -18.33 -42.96 2.46
CA LEU A 4 -19.46 -42.41 3.18
C LEU A 4 -19.30 -42.66 4.68
N ARG A 5 -19.53 -41.59 5.45
CA ARG A 5 -20.26 -41.56 6.73
C ARG A 5 -19.75 -42.48 7.84
N LYS A 6 -19.01 -41.89 8.77
CA LYS A 6 -19.16 -42.21 10.20
C LYS A 6 -19.14 -40.93 11.01
N PHE A 7 -20.36 -40.58 11.40
CA PHE A 7 -20.75 -39.53 12.32
C PHE A 7 -19.90 -39.56 13.59
N ALA A 8 -19.19 -38.48 13.87
CA ALA A 8 -18.84 -38.11 15.23
C ALA A 8 -19.48 -36.74 15.50
N ALA A 9 -20.78 -36.77 15.78
CA ALA A 9 -21.48 -35.64 16.36
C ALA A 9 -21.01 -35.50 17.81
N ALA A 10 -20.21 -34.47 18.08
CA ALA A 10 -20.03 -33.94 19.43
C ALA A 10 -20.40 -32.46 19.39
N ILE A 11 -21.71 -32.21 19.35
CA ILE A 11 -22.30 -30.91 19.64
C ILE A 11 -22.38 -30.84 21.17
N LEU A 12 -21.40 -30.21 21.81
CA LEU A 12 -21.48 -29.88 23.23
C LEU A 12 -21.00 -28.44 23.42
N PHE A 13 -22.00 -27.59 23.68
CA PHE A 13 -21.95 -26.32 24.39
C PHE A 13 -21.06 -25.20 23.83
N GLY A 14 -21.74 -24.18 23.29
CA GLY A 14 -21.58 -22.84 23.82
C GLY A 14 -20.34 -22.07 23.36
N ALA A 15 -20.31 -21.67 22.10
CA ALA A 15 -19.80 -20.36 21.70
C ALA A 15 -20.31 -20.07 20.30
N ILE A 16 -21.11 -19.02 20.15
CA ILE A 16 -21.27 -18.36 18.85
C ILE A 16 -19.91 -17.69 18.60
N ALA A 17 -18.94 -18.45 18.13
CA ALA A 17 -17.74 -17.89 17.53
C ALA A 17 -18.19 -17.32 16.19
N VAL A 18 -18.65 -16.06 16.22
CA VAL A 18 -18.75 -15.22 15.04
C VAL A 18 -17.39 -15.35 14.37
N LEU A 19 -17.36 -16.03 13.23
CA LEU A 19 -16.22 -16.04 12.35
C LEU A 19 -16.14 -14.61 11.79
N VAL A 20 -15.59 -13.69 12.60
CA VAL A 20 -15.24 -12.35 12.15
C VAL A 20 -14.24 -12.60 11.05
N ALA A 21 -14.70 -12.33 9.84
CA ALA A 21 -13.92 -12.38 8.63
C ALA A 21 -12.54 -11.78 8.91
N THR A 22 -11.49 -12.60 8.79
CA THR A 22 -10.15 -12.09 8.59
C THR A 22 -10.09 -11.53 7.18
N ILE A 23 -10.80 -10.41 6.95
CA ILE A 23 -10.36 -9.43 5.98
C ILE A 23 -9.08 -8.90 6.63
N PRO A 24 -7.87 -9.21 6.10
CA PRO A 24 -6.68 -8.56 6.61
C PRO A 24 -6.94 -7.08 6.52
N ASN A 25 -6.96 -6.47 7.71
CA ASN A 25 -7.28 -5.09 7.95
C ASN A 25 -6.72 -4.23 6.83
N SER A 26 -7.61 -3.50 6.15
CA SER A 26 -7.26 -2.42 5.27
C SER A 26 -6.19 -1.59 5.98
N ALA A 27 -4.96 -1.70 5.49
CA ALA A 27 -3.84 -0.97 6.02
C ALA A 27 -4.21 0.51 5.93
N VAL A 28 -4.54 1.10 7.07
CA VAL A 28 -4.56 2.54 7.22
C VAL A 28 -3.09 2.92 7.14
N ALA A 29 -2.63 3.26 5.93
CA ALA A 29 -1.34 3.87 5.72
C ALA A 29 -1.39 5.25 6.38
N THR A 30 -1.06 5.31 7.66
CA THR A 30 -0.47 6.50 8.25
C THR A 30 0.75 6.84 7.41
N ALA A 31 0.95 8.11 7.07
CA ALA A 31 1.95 8.65 6.14
C ALA A 31 3.45 8.43 6.54
N ASP A 32 3.78 7.32 7.18
CA ASP A 32 5.10 6.98 7.74
C ASP A 32 5.50 5.53 7.40
N GLU A 33 5.08 5.01 6.24
CA GLU A 33 5.73 3.83 5.66
C GLU A 33 5.58 3.88 4.13
N LEU A 34 6.30 4.82 3.50
CA LEU A 34 6.49 4.71 2.05
C LEU A 34 7.24 3.39 1.79
N LEU A 35 6.53 2.44 1.18
CA LEU A 35 7.11 1.17 0.72
C LEU A 35 8.40 1.46 -0.07
N PRO A 36 9.50 0.71 0.14
CA PRO A 36 10.73 0.93 -0.61
C PRO A 36 10.45 0.88 -2.12
N CYS A 37 11.09 1.77 -2.88
CA CYS A 37 10.99 1.71 -4.33
C CYS A 37 11.86 0.56 -4.87
N GLY A 38 11.37 -0.13 -5.90
CA GLY A 38 12.14 -1.20 -6.54
C GLY A 38 13.29 -0.65 -7.37
N ASP A 39 14.24 -1.51 -7.76
CA ASP A 39 15.33 -1.11 -8.68
C ASP A 39 14.80 -0.62 -10.04
N HIS A 40 13.63 -1.12 -10.47
CA HIS A 40 12.94 -0.66 -11.68
C HIS A 40 12.52 0.82 -11.59
N ASP A 41 12.26 1.32 -10.38
CA ASP A 41 11.74 2.66 -10.16
C ASP A 41 12.85 3.66 -9.81
N ARG A 42 14.13 3.24 -9.86
CA ARG A 42 15.27 4.11 -9.54
C ARG A 42 15.28 5.33 -10.45
N GLY A 43 15.27 6.52 -9.84
CA GLY A 43 15.22 7.80 -10.55
C GLY A 43 13.83 8.23 -11.00
N GLN A 44 12.78 7.44 -10.72
CA GLN A 44 11.41 7.90 -10.93
C GLN A 44 11.01 8.96 -9.91
N THR A 45 10.15 9.86 -10.38
CA THR A 45 9.54 10.90 -9.57
C THR A 45 8.03 10.82 -9.69
N VAL A 46 7.32 10.79 -8.57
CA VAL A 46 5.85 10.67 -8.58
C VAL A 46 5.24 11.78 -7.75
N MET A 47 4.10 12.30 -8.20
CA MET A 47 3.38 13.34 -7.46
C MET A 47 2.90 12.77 -6.12
N TRP A 48 3.13 13.52 -5.04
CA TRP A 48 2.69 13.16 -3.69
C TRP A 48 1.60 14.10 -3.19
N ASP A 49 1.89 15.40 -3.23
CA ASP A 49 0.99 16.49 -2.85
C ASP A 49 1.07 17.66 -3.85
N TYR A 50 0.26 18.71 -3.63
CA TYR A 50 0.23 19.92 -4.47
C TYR A 50 1.55 20.71 -4.54
N GLY A 51 2.51 20.42 -3.66
CA GLY A 51 3.80 21.11 -3.61
C GLY A 51 4.98 20.20 -3.31
N SER A 52 4.80 18.87 -3.35
CA SER A 52 5.88 17.92 -3.12
C SER A 52 5.71 16.63 -3.92
N TYR A 53 6.83 16.09 -4.36
CA TYR A 53 6.91 14.85 -5.12
C TYR A 53 7.82 13.87 -4.39
N LEU A 54 7.66 12.59 -4.67
CA LEU A 54 8.59 11.57 -4.20
C LEU A 54 9.65 11.35 -5.26
N GLU A 55 10.90 11.19 -4.84
CA GLU A 55 12.00 10.76 -5.70
C GLU A 55 12.55 9.45 -5.18
N CYS A 56 12.60 8.43 -6.05
CA CYS A 56 13.22 7.16 -5.70
C CYS A 56 14.74 7.24 -5.86
N THR A 57 15.46 7.22 -4.75
CA THR A 57 16.93 7.15 -4.71
C THR A 57 17.35 5.98 -3.81
N ASP A 58 18.26 5.13 -4.30
CA ASP A 58 18.79 3.99 -3.52
C ASP A 58 17.73 3.09 -2.87
N GLY A 59 16.64 2.81 -3.60
CA GLY A 59 15.55 1.94 -3.12
C GLY A 59 14.65 2.59 -2.05
N LYS A 60 14.78 3.90 -1.84
CA LYS A 60 13.98 4.67 -0.89
C LYS A 60 13.32 5.84 -1.59
N TRP A 61 12.08 6.11 -1.22
CA TRP A 61 11.40 7.33 -1.62
C TRP A 61 11.78 8.48 -0.69
N PHE A 62 12.10 9.62 -1.30
CA PHE A 62 12.37 10.86 -0.61
C PHE A 62 11.34 11.90 -1.01
N VAL A 63 10.67 12.49 -0.03
CA VAL A 63 9.78 13.63 -0.29
C VAL A 63 10.64 14.86 -0.61
N ARG A 64 10.43 15.42 -1.79
CA ARG A 64 11.05 16.64 -2.29
C ARG A 64 9.97 17.72 -2.39
N ALA A 65 10.13 18.81 -1.66
CA ALA A 65 9.25 19.96 -1.78
C ALA A 65 9.68 20.83 -2.97
N CYS A 66 8.70 21.35 -3.71
CA CYS A 66 8.94 22.36 -4.71
C CYS A 66 9.31 23.71 -4.08
N ALA A 67 10.09 24.50 -4.81
CA ALA A 67 10.46 25.83 -4.36
C ALA A 67 9.21 26.73 -4.23
N PRO A 68 9.19 27.67 -3.27
CA PRO A 68 8.09 28.63 -3.16
C PRO A 68 7.84 29.34 -4.50
N GLY A 69 6.57 29.37 -4.93
CA GLY A 69 6.17 29.98 -6.20
C GLY A 69 6.26 29.07 -7.42
N THR A 70 6.70 27.82 -7.24
CA THR A 70 6.61 26.77 -8.27
C THR A 70 5.48 25.80 -7.93
N THR A 71 4.96 25.14 -8.96
CA THR A 71 3.87 24.16 -8.85
C THR A 71 4.34 22.81 -9.34
N ILE A 72 3.79 21.74 -8.77
CA ILE A 72 4.02 20.40 -9.31
C ILE A 72 3.34 20.23 -10.66
N ARG A 73 4.06 19.59 -11.57
CA ARG A 73 3.56 19.10 -12.83
C ARG A 73 4.07 17.69 -13.09
N GLU A 74 3.36 16.98 -13.95
CA GLU A 74 3.73 15.66 -14.43
C GLU A 74 3.95 15.73 -15.94
N ASP A 75 5.00 15.07 -16.44
CA ASP A 75 5.24 14.96 -17.87
C ASP A 75 4.42 13.82 -18.50
N ALA A 76 4.50 13.66 -19.83
CA ALA A 76 3.80 12.59 -20.53
C ALA A 76 4.31 11.18 -20.17
N SER A 77 5.44 11.07 -19.45
CA SER A 77 6.03 9.81 -19.01
C SER A 77 5.63 9.45 -17.57
N GLY A 78 4.88 10.32 -16.89
CA GLY A 78 4.47 10.13 -15.50
C GLY A 78 5.47 10.63 -14.46
N ASN A 79 6.51 11.38 -14.87
CA ASN A 79 7.50 11.92 -13.94
C ASN A 79 7.05 13.28 -13.38
N ALA A 80 7.11 13.42 -12.07
CA ALA A 80 6.77 14.66 -11.37
C ALA A 80 7.97 15.61 -11.26
N PHE A 81 7.75 16.90 -11.55
CA PHE A 81 8.76 17.94 -11.43
C PHE A 81 8.14 19.28 -11.02
N CYS A 82 8.98 20.20 -10.56
CA CYS A 82 8.57 21.56 -10.20
C CYS A 82 8.73 22.51 -11.38
N SER A 83 7.70 23.32 -11.66
CA SER A 83 7.66 24.32 -12.73
C SER A 83 7.08 25.65 -12.30
#